data_AF-A0A3N7HF39-F1
#
_entry.id   AF-A0A3N7HF39-F1
#
_cell.length_a   1.000
_cell.length_b   1.000
_cell.length_c   1.000
_cell.angle_alpha   90.00
_cell.angle_beta   90.00
_cell.angle_gamma   90.00
#
_symmetry.space_group_name_H-M   'P 1'
#
loop_
_entity.id
_entity.type
_entity.pdbx_description
1 polymer ?
#
loop_
_entity_poly.entity_id
_entity_poly.type
_entity_poly.pdbx_seq_one_letter_code
_entity_poly.pdbx_strand_id
1 'polypeptide(L)'
;MNAKFVRKKSNLSLMHLFIVSLLSITLFSCSKDDDADPEELKKEVGNLPGLGETGGTPQGTTFNLPDGITVTGDVTGDICEDATFAIGSGHYVTVCVGLRNNTEQEKTITFPAGLVLISTTDDYQNGVVLTTETFVIPPKQTIRFVFHTYCGNASRSSASSSAVYTFGPVTNSKLIVRLINDLKNKKISIVDYMNGEEVDDEYDTIASTVQSLLWMITDGDLFGLDWMAFEMTYKQQLESLPNR
;
A
#
# COMPACT_ATOMS: atom_id res chain seq x y z
N MET A 1 0.00 71.34 -39.51
CA MET A 1 -0.41 72.66 -38.98
C MET A 1 -1.83 72.56 -38.46
N ASN A 2 -2.02 72.79 -37.14
CA ASN A 2 -3.12 73.51 -36.46
C ASN A 2 -4.49 73.62 -37.17
N ALA A 3 -5.67 73.45 -36.58
CA ALA A 3 -6.11 73.44 -35.18
C ALA A 3 -7.66 73.33 -35.09
N LYS A 4 -8.16 73.15 -33.84
CA LYS A 4 -9.49 73.54 -33.26
C LYS A 4 -10.73 72.64 -33.55
N PHE A 5 -11.25 71.95 -32.52
CA PHE A 5 -12.31 72.34 -31.54
C PHE A 5 -13.74 72.21 -32.14
N VAL A 6 -14.70 71.44 -31.60
CA VAL A 6 -15.64 71.76 -30.49
C VAL A 6 -16.40 70.45 -30.13
N ARG A 7 -16.26 69.86 -28.94
CA ARG A 7 -17.10 69.94 -27.70
C ARG A 7 -18.61 69.58 -27.85
N LYS A 8 -19.03 68.46 -27.26
CA LYS A 8 -20.36 68.32 -26.65
C LYS A 8 -20.19 67.98 -25.16
N LYS A 9 -20.73 68.86 -24.31
CA LYS A 9 -20.80 68.74 -22.85
C LYS A 9 -22.00 67.86 -22.49
N SER A 10 -21.87 67.01 -21.48
CA SER A 10 -22.83 67.03 -20.37
C SER A 10 -22.15 66.51 -19.10
N ASN A 11 -22.07 67.40 -18.11
CA ASN A 11 -21.69 67.11 -16.74
C ASN A 11 -22.86 66.42 -16.03
N LEU A 12 -22.56 65.39 -15.22
CA LEU A 12 -23.24 65.00 -13.97
C LEU A 12 -22.57 63.68 -13.56
N SER A 13 -22.16 63.37 -12.33
CA SER A 13 -22.04 64.01 -11.03
C SER A 13 -21.41 62.92 -10.14
N LEU A 14 -20.86 63.30 -8.97
CA LEU A 14 -20.36 62.44 -7.88
C LEU A 14 -19.08 61.64 -8.19
N MET A 15 -17.91 62.02 -7.69
CA MET A 15 -17.50 61.98 -6.28
C MET A 15 -17.85 60.63 -5.65
N HIS A 16 -16.88 59.70 -5.57
CA HIS A 16 -16.21 59.30 -4.33
C HIS A 16 -15.11 58.27 -4.64
N LEU A 17 -13.89 58.70 -4.36
CA LEU A 17 -12.68 57.89 -4.27
C LEU A 17 -12.84 56.96 -3.04
N PHE A 18 -12.94 55.65 -3.24
CA PHE A 18 -12.68 54.68 -2.18
C PHE A 18 -11.73 53.60 -2.68
N ILE A 19 -10.53 53.66 -2.10
CA ILE A 19 -9.42 52.73 -2.23
C ILE A 19 -9.83 51.40 -1.58
N VAL A 20 -9.77 50.31 -2.33
CA VAL A 20 -9.52 48.97 -1.77
C VAL A 20 -8.60 48.22 -2.72
N SER A 21 -7.29 48.38 -2.51
CA SER A 21 -6.29 47.46 -3.05
C SER A 21 -6.35 46.17 -2.22
N LEU A 22 -6.99 45.12 -2.72
CA LEU A 22 -6.85 43.78 -2.17
C LEU A 22 -5.41 43.32 -2.44
N LEU A 23 -4.55 43.43 -1.42
CA LEU A 23 -3.31 42.69 -1.34
C LEU A 23 -3.66 41.20 -1.20
N SER A 24 -3.39 40.46 -2.26
CA SER A 24 -3.40 39.00 -2.31
C SER A 24 -2.32 38.46 -1.36
N ILE A 25 -2.68 38.29 -0.08
CA ILE A 25 -1.90 37.46 0.85
C ILE A 25 -2.22 36.02 0.48
N THR A 26 -1.33 35.45 -0.34
CA THR A 26 -1.25 34.01 -0.60
C THR A 26 -1.11 33.29 0.74
N LEU A 27 -2.19 32.69 1.21
CA LEU A 27 -2.15 31.74 2.31
C LEU A 27 -1.35 30.53 1.84
N PHE A 28 -0.13 30.39 2.36
CA PHE A 28 0.53 29.09 2.44
C PHE A 28 -0.32 28.21 3.34
N SER A 29 -1.30 27.52 2.74
CA SER A 29 -1.94 26.37 3.38
C SER A 29 -0.95 25.22 3.27
N CYS A 30 -0.06 25.10 4.26
CA CYS A 30 0.50 23.79 4.58
C CYS A 30 -0.71 22.91 4.90
N SER A 31 -1.05 21.99 4.00
CA SER A 31 -1.85 20.82 4.38
C SER A 31 -1.08 20.14 5.49
N LYS A 32 -1.56 20.26 6.73
CA LYS A 32 -1.17 19.29 7.74
C LYS A 32 -1.68 17.96 7.20
N ASP A 33 -0.78 17.01 6.99
CA ASP A 33 -1.20 15.64 6.79
C ASP A 33 -2.02 15.29 8.03
N ASP A 34 -3.31 15.04 7.84
CA ASP A 34 -4.23 14.71 8.93
C ASP A 34 -3.85 13.31 9.43
N ASP A 35 -2.89 13.25 10.34
CA ASP A 35 -2.56 12.03 11.08
C ASP A 35 -3.86 11.50 11.72
N ALA A 36 -4.17 10.24 11.45
CA ALA A 36 -5.40 9.62 11.94
C ALA A 36 -5.49 9.73 13.47
N ASP A 37 -6.69 10.05 13.98
CA ASP A 37 -6.96 10.16 15.42
C ASP A 37 -6.55 8.85 16.13
N PRO A 38 -5.68 8.90 17.17
CA PRO A 38 -5.29 7.71 17.93
C PRO A 38 -6.47 6.88 18.44
N GLU A 39 -7.61 7.50 18.79
CA GLU A 39 -8.80 6.77 19.24
C GLU A 39 -9.52 6.05 18.09
N GLU A 40 -9.36 6.51 16.84
CA GLU A 40 -9.82 5.76 15.67
C GLU A 40 -8.89 4.60 15.34
N LEU A 41 -7.57 4.83 15.40
CA LEU A 41 -6.56 3.79 15.17
C LEU A 41 -6.71 2.64 16.17
N LYS A 42 -6.87 2.96 17.45
CA LYS A 42 -7.04 1.98 18.52
C LYS A 42 -8.23 1.02 18.28
N LYS A 43 -9.31 1.50 17.65
CA LYS A 43 -10.50 0.66 17.36
C LYS A 43 -10.25 -0.39 16.29
N GLU A 44 -9.22 -0.22 15.46
CA GLU A 44 -8.88 -1.18 14.41
C GLU A 44 -7.99 -2.33 14.91
N VAL A 45 -7.28 -2.15 16.03
CA VAL A 45 -6.41 -3.18 16.62
C VAL A 45 -7.23 -4.45 16.87
N GLY A 46 -6.86 -5.58 16.24
CA GLY A 46 -7.56 -6.86 16.36
C GLY A 46 -8.93 -6.94 15.67
N ASN A 47 -9.42 -5.83 15.10
CA ASN A 47 -10.82 -5.65 14.70
C ASN A 47 -10.97 -5.33 13.20
N LEU A 48 -10.16 -5.99 12.37
CA LEU A 48 -10.14 -5.81 10.91
C LEU A 48 -10.84 -6.98 10.20
N PRO A 49 -12.01 -6.79 9.57
CA PRO A 49 -12.73 -7.89 8.91
C PRO A 49 -11.86 -8.69 7.93
N GLY A 50 -11.85 -10.01 8.07
CA GLY A 50 -11.05 -10.94 7.24
C GLY A 50 -9.55 -10.95 7.52
N LEU A 51 -9.06 -10.15 8.48
CA LEU A 51 -7.69 -10.17 8.97
C LEU A 51 -7.69 -10.50 10.47
N GLY A 52 -6.58 -11.06 10.94
CA GLY A 52 -6.47 -11.65 12.27
C GLY A 52 -7.54 -12.70 12.53
N GLU A 53 -8.14 -12.63 13.72
CA GLU A 53 -9.26 -13.48 14.17
C GLU A 53 -10.64 -12.95 13.77
N THR A 54 -10.72 -11.74 13.20
CA THR A 54 -12.00 -11.15 12.82
C THR A 54 -12.50 -11.78 11.53
N GLY A 55 -13.62 -12.51 11.62
CA GLY A 55 -14.26 -13.12 10.46
C GLY A 55 -14.73 -12.11 9.40
N GLY A 56 -15.16 -12.64 8.25
CA GLY A 56 -15.62 -11.84 7.11
C GLY A 56 -14.53 -11.67 6.04
N THR A 57 -14.71 -10.69 5.16
CA THR A 57 -13.77 -10.41 4.07
C THR A 57 -13.00 -9.11 4.32
N PRO A 58 -11.71 -9.03 3.94
CA PRO A 58 -10.98 -7.77 3.91
C PRO A 58 -11.79 -6.67 3.22
N GLN A 59 -11.78 -5.48 3.80
CA GLN A 59 -12.51 -4.31 3.29
C GLN A 59 -11.55 -3.33 2.63
N GLY A 60 -12.03 -2.62 1.62
CA GLY A 60 -11.22 -1.62 0.94
C GLY A 60 -11.67 -1.35 -0.49
N THR A 61 -10.77 -0.80 -1.29
CA THR A 61 -11.03 -0.49 -2.70
C THR A 61 -10.71 -1.71 -3.56
N THR A 62 -11.63 -2.12 -4.43
CA THR A 62 -11.39 -3.22 -5.37
C THR A 62 -10.15 -2.97 -6.23
N PHE A 63 -9.22 -3.93 -6.21
CA PHE A 63 -8.09 -3.93 -7.12
C PHE A 63 -8.48 -4.59 -8.46
N ASN A 64 -8.03 -3.99 -9.56
CA ASN A 64 -8.16 -4.57 -10.89
C ASN A 64 -6.80 -4.55 -11.58
N LEU A 65 -6.49 -5.63 -12.28
CA LEU A 65 -5.34 -5.64 -13.19
C LEU A 65 -5.57 -4.63 -14.34
N PRO A 66 -4.51 -4.05 -14.91
CA PRO A 66 -4.64 -3.16 -16.06
C PRO A 66 -5.33 -3.83 -17.24
N ASP A 67 -6.05 -3.05 -18.05
CA ASP A 67 -6.74 -3.56 -19.25
C ASP A 67 -5.79 -4.35 -20.17
N GLY A 68 -6.23 -5.54 -20.56
CA GLY A 68 -5.49 -6.47 -21.41
C GLY A 68 -4.52 -7.40 -20.67
N ILE A 69 -4.42 -7.28 -19.35
CA ILE A 69 -3.65 -8.21 -18.49
C ILE A 69 -4.58 -9.27 -17.92
N THR A 70 -4.15 -10.52 -17.97
CA THR A 70 -4.90 -11.66 -17.41
C THR A 70 -4.00 -12.53 -16.55
N VAL A 71 -4.55 -13.10 -15.48
CA VAL A 71 -3.89 -14.16 -14.71
C VAL A 71 -3.79 -15.43 -15.56
N THR A 72 -2.66 -16.13 -15.50
CA THR A 72 -2.43 -17.41 -16.19
C THR A 72 -2.38 -18.58 -15.21
N GLY A 73 -3.48 -19.34 -15.17
CA GLY A 73 -3.69 -20.40 -14.17
C GLY A 73 -4.14 -19.83 -12.83
N ASP A 74 -3.95 -20.61 -11.77
CA ASP A 74 -4.25 -20.19 -10.41
C ASP A 74 -3.07 -19.44 -9.79
N VAL A 75 -3.37 -18.54 -8.84
CA VAL A 75 -2.34 -17.97 -7.95
C VAL A 75 -2.18 -18.93 -6.78
N THR A 76 -1.02 -19.58 -6.67
CA THR A 76 -0.79 -20.66 -5.70
C THR A 76 0.31 -20.33 -4.70
N GLY A 77 0.30 -20.91 -3.51
CA GLY A 77 1.38 -20.74 -2.53
C GLY A 77 2.65 -21.54 -2.83
N ASP A 78 3.76 -21.12 -2.20
CA ASP A 78 5.01 -21.87 -1.92
C ASP A 78 5.87 -22.30 -3.12
N ILE A 79 5.28 -22.78 -4.22
CA ILE A 79 6.03 -23.31 -5.38
C ILE A 79 5.80 -22.44 -6.62
N CYS A 80 6.90 -21.91 -7.17
CA CYS A 80 6.92 -21.19 -8.44
C CYS A 80 8.14 -21.57 -9.28
N GLU A 81 8.19 -22.81 -9.77
CA GLU A 81 9.34 -23.37 -10.49
C GLU A 81 9.79 -22.53 -11.70
N ASP A 82 8.85 -21.90 -12.40
CA ASP A 82 9.11 -21.09 -13.60
C ASP A 82 9.16 -19.57 -13.31
N ALA A 83 9.34 -19.16 -12.05
CA ALA A 83 9.46 -17.74 -11.72
C ALA A 83 10.71 -17.12 -12.32
N THR A 84 10.56 -15.96 -12.96
CA THR A 84 11.69 -15.22 -13.54
C THR A 84 12.31 -14.20 -12.59
N PHE A 85 11.58 -13.81 -11.54
CA PHE A 85 12.03 -12.91 -10.48
C PHE A 85 11.10 -13.00 -9.26
N ALA A 86 11.53 -12.39 -8.15
CA ALA A 86 10.73 -12.19 -6.95
C ALA A 86 10.47 -10.69 -6.70
N ILE A 87 9.31 -10.36 -6.11
CA ILE A 87 8.94 -9.01 -5.68
C ILE A 87 8.33 -9.03 -4.29
N GLY A 88 8.21 -7.85 -3.68
CA GLY A 88 7.53 -7.67 -2.40
C GLY A 88 8.42 -8.02 -1.20
N SER A 89 7.76 -8.28 -0.08
CA SER A 89 8.42 -8.60 1.17
C SER A 89 7.54 -9.47 2.09
N GLY A 90 8.19 -10.24 2.95
CA GLY A 90 7.55 -11.26 3.78
C GLY A 90 7.99 -12.67 3.40
N HIS A 91 7.66 -13.64 4.24
CA HIS A 91 8.19 -15.00 4.11
C HIS A 91 7.08 -16.06 4.01
N TYR A 92 6.02 -15.91 4.80
CA TYR A 92 5.08 -17.00 5.07
C TYR A 92 3.82 -17.02 4.19
N VAL A 93 3.49 -15.92 3.52
CA VAL A 93 2.52 -15.93 2.41
C VAL A 93 3.23 -15.51 1.14
N THR A 94 3.92 -16.49 0.57
CA THR A 94 4.64 -16.36 -0.68
C THR A 94 3.84 -17.06 -1.76
N VAL A 95 3.47 -16.33 -2.82
CA VAL A 95 2.61 -16.85 -3.89
C VAL A 95 3.28 -16.80 -5.26
N CYS A 96 2.97 -17.76 -6.11
CA CYS A 96 3.32 -17.80 -7.51
C CYS A 96 2.23 -17.14 -8.35
N VAL A 97 2.59 -16.08 -9.08
CA VAL A 97 1.66 -15.35 -9.94
C VAL A 97 2.10 -15.45 -11.39
N GLY A 98 1.22 -15.93 -12.25
CA GLY A 98 1.37 -15.84 -13.71
C GLY A 98 0.53 -14.71 -14.28
N LEU A 99 1.14 -13.79 -15.02
CA LEU A 99 0.42 -12.72 -15.74
C LEU A 99 0.77 -12.74 -17.23
N ARG A 100 -0.26 -12.60 -18.06
CA ARG A 100 -0.11 -12.46 -19.52
C ARG A 100 -0.56 -11.07 -19.97
N ASN A 101 0.29 -10.43 -20.76
CA ASN A 101 -0.07 -9.24 -21.52
C ASN A 101 -0.63 -9.65 -22.88
N ASN A 102 -1.93 -9.44 -23.09
CA ASN A 102 -2.60 -9.80 -24.35
C ASN A 102 -2.56 -8.67 -25.40
N THR A 103 -1.94 -7.53 -25.09
CA THR A 103 -1.88 -6.37 -25.97
C THR A 103 -0.62 -6.38 -26.85
N GLU A 104 -0.58 -5.49 -27.86
CA GLU A 104 0.59 -5.28 -28.73
C GLU A 104 1.61 -4.28 -28.14
N GLN A 105 1.33 -3.74 -26.94
CA GLN A 105 2.17 -2.75 -26.26
C GLN A 105 2.66 -3.33 -24.94
N GLU A 106 3.81 -2.84 -24.46
CA GLU A 106 4.23 -3.15 -23.10
C GLU A 106 3.23 -2.59 -22.08
N LYS A 107 3.15 -3.24 -20.92
CA LYS A 107 2.24 -2.84 -19.86
C LYS A 107 2.97 -2.79 -18.53
N THR A 108 2.92 -1.63 -17.89
CA THR A 108 3.33 -1.48 -16.49
C THR A 108 2.27 -2.08 -15.59
N ILE A 109 2.70 -2.98 -14.72
CA ILE A 109 1.89 -3.56 -13.65
C ILE A 109 2.28 -2.88 -12.36
N THR A 110 1.29 -2.45 -11.59
CA THR A 110 1.50 -1.89 -10.26
C THR A 110 0.60 -2.63 -9.27
N PHE A 111 1.23 -3.28 -8.29
CA PHE A 111 0.53 -3.81 -7.12
C PHE A 111 0.68 -2.78 -5.99
N PRO A 112 -0.41 -2.10 -5.58
CA PRO A 112 -0.33 -1.07 -4.56
C PRO A 112 -0.05 -1.67 -3.18
N ALA A 113 0.69 -0.94 -2.35
CA ALA A 113 0.73 -1.22 -0.92
C ALA A 113 -0.70 -1.21 -0.35
N GLY A 114 -0.97 -2.15 0.54
CA GLY A 114 -2.29 -2.42 1.11
C GLY A 114 -3.11 -3.45 0.34
N LEU A 115 -2.67 -3.92 -0.83
CA LEU A 115 -3.33 -5.02 -1.53
C LEU A 115 -3.34 -6.28 -0.66
N VAL A 116 -4.52 -6.89 -0.52
CA VAL A 116 -4.70 -8.17 0.18
C VAL A 116 -4.86 -9.29 -0.84
N LEU A 117 -4.01 -10.32 -0.75
CA LEU A 117 -4.20 -11.61 -1.41
C LEU A 117 -5.08 -12.48 -0.53
N ILE A 118 -6.29 -12.79 -0.99
CA ILE A 118 -7.27 -13.53 -0.23
C ILE A 118 -7.10 -15.02 -0.51
N SER A 119 -6.85 -15.81 0.53
CA SER A 119 -6.93 -17.27 0.40
C SER A 119 -8.36 -17.67 0.08
N THR A 120 -8.53 -18.62 -0.83
CA THR A 120 -9.84 -19.16 -1.21
C THR A 120 -10.45 -20.07 -0.14
N THR A 121 -9.71 -20.34 0.94
CA THR A 121 -10.12 -21.17 2.08
C THR A 121 -9.74 -20.47 3.39
N ASP A 122 -10.38 -20.85 4.50
CA ASP A 122 -9.99 -20.35 5.82
C ASP A 122 -8.81 -21.09 6.46
N ASP A 123 -8.27 -22.11 5.81
CA ASP A 123 -7.14 -22.91 6.32
C ASP A 123 -5.81 -22.16 6.26
N TYR A 124 -5.68 -21.23 5.31
CA TYR A 124 -4.46 -20.47 5.04
C TYR A 124 -4.65 -18.97 5.33
N GLN A 125 -3.54 -18.33 5.66
CA GLN A 125 -3.50 -16.89 5.89
C GLN A 125 -3.71 -16.10 4.60
N ASN A 126 -4.39 -14.96 4.71
CA ASN A 126 -4.36 -13.93 3.68
C ASN A 126 -2.96 -13.30 3.62
N GLY A 127 -2.55 -12.88 2.42
CA GLY A 127 -1.31 -12.14 2.20
C GLY A 127 -1.55 -10.64 2.19
N VAL A 128 -0.73 -9.85 2.88
CA VAL A 128 -0.83 -8.39 2.89
C VAL A 128 0.44 -7.80 2.28
N VAL A 129 0.26 -7.03 1.20
CA VAL A 129 1.34 -6.31 0.52
C VAL A 129 1.59 -5.00 1.26
N LEU A 130 2.80 -4.75 1.75
CA LEU A 130 3.12 -3.51 2.51
C LEU A 130 3.96 -2.50 1.71
N THR A 131 4.39 -2.86 0.51
CA THR A 131 5.15 -1.99 -0.41
C THR A 131 4.50 -1.98 -1.79
N THR A 132 4.54 -0.83 -2.47
CA THR A 132 4.08 -0.78 -3.86
C THR A 132 5.13 -1.41 -4.75
N GLU A 133 4.74 -2.47 -5.47
CA GLU A 133 5.59 -3.17 -6.42
C GLU A 133 5.23 -2.77 -7.85
N THR A 134 6.23 -2.59 -8.72
CA THR A 134 6.01 -2.23 -10.11
C THR A 134 7.03 -2.88 -11.03
N PHE A 135 6.54 -3.42 -12.15
CA PHE A 135 7.36 -3.99 -13.21
C PHE A 135 6.64 -3.90 -14.56
N VAL A 136 7.33 -4.25 -15.64
CA VAL A 136 6.79 -4.19 -17.02
C VAL A 136 6.63 -5.59 -17.59
N ILE A 137 5.50 -5.86 -18.24
CA ILE A 137 5.29 -7.07 -19.05
C ILE A 137 5.36 -6.67 -20.53
N PRO A 138 6.31 -7.23 -21.31
CA PRO A 138 6.36 -6.97 -22.75
C PRO A 138 5.10 -7.43 -23.50
N PRO A 139 4.86 -6.93 -24.73
CA PRO A 139 3.72 -7.34 -25.56
C PRO A 139 3.64 -8.87 -25.74
N LYS A 140 2.43 -9.44 -25.66
CA LYS A 140 2.15 -10.86 -25.92
C LYS A 140 2.91 -11.88 -25.05
N GLN A 141 3.66 -11.41 -24.06
CA GLN A 141 4.44 -12.26 -23.17
C GLN A 141 3.62 -12.71 -21.96
N THR A 142 4.05 -13.82 -21.39
CA THR A 142 3.62 -14.29 -20.08
C THR A 142 4.83 -14.28 -19.17
N ILE A 143 4.68 -13.69 -17.99
CA ILE A 143 5.69 -13.75 -16.95
C ILE A 143 5.12 -14.53 -15.76
N ARG A 144 6.01 -15.19 -15.04
CA ARG A 144 5.72 -15.81 -13.75
C ARG A 144 6.70 -15.23 -12.74
N PHE A 145 6.22 -14.90 -11.56
CA PHE A 145 7.04 -14.30 -10.51
C PHE A 145 6.58 -14.78 -9.14
N VAL A 146 7.52 -14.77 -8.20
CA VAL A 146 7.23 -14.96 -6.78
C VAL A 146 6.81 -13.63 -6.18
N PHE A 147 5.68 -13.60 -5.49
CA PHE A 147 5.19 -12.44 -4.76
C PHE A 147 5.22 -12.72 -3.26
N HIS A 148 6.19 -12.11 -2.58
CA HIS A 148 6.32 -12.14 -1.13
C HIS A 148 5.33 -11.17 -0.50
N THR A 149 4.54 -11.67 0.45
CA THR A 149 3.61 -10.89 1.26
C THR A 149 3.67 -11.30 2.73
N TYR A 150 3.09 -10.48 3.60
CA TYR A 150 3.01 -10.78 5.02
C TYR A 150 1.73 -11.53 5.38
N CYS A 151 1.85 -12.37 6.39
CA CYS A 151 0.76 -13.12 7.01
C CYS A 151 -0.27 -12.17 7.63
N GLY A 152 -1.52 -12.26 7.21
CA GLY A 152 -2.62 -11.44 7.70
C GLY A 152 -3.46 -12.05 8.83
N ASN A 153 -3.26 -13.32 9.22
CA ASN A 153 -4.11 -14.02 10.19
C ASN A 153 -3.30 -14.99 11.07
N ALA A 154 -2.80 -14.57 12.24
CA ALA A 154 -1.78 -15.34 12.97
C ALA A 154 -2.17 -16.80 13.33
N SER A 155 -3.46 -17.11 13.49
CA SER A 155 -3.94 -18.47 13.80
C SER A 155 -4.01 -19.44 12.62
N ARG A 156 -3.93 -18.98 11.36
CA ARG A 156 -4.07 -19.84 10.18
C ARG A 156 -2.71 -20.30 9.64
N SER A 157 -2.72 -21.30 8.78
CA SER A 157 -1.49 -21.86 8.21
C SER A 157 -0.81 -20.89 7.25
N SER A 158 0.52 -20.89 7.22
CA SER A 158 1.29 -20.24 6.15
C SER A 158 0.92 -20.83 4.77
N ALA A 159 1.23 -20.12 3.69
CA ALA A 159 1.01 -20.61 2.35
C ALA A 159 1.71 -21.97 2.12
N SER A 160 1.12 -22.79 1.26
CA SER A 160 1.68 -24.06 0.80
C SER A 160 1.30 -24.28 -0.67
N SER A 161 1.83 -25.32 -1.31
CA SER A 161 1.52 -25.65 -2.71
C SER A 161 0.04 -25.94 -2.99
N SER A 162 -0.76 -26.27 -1.97
CA SER A 162 -2.22 -26.44 -2.10
C SER A 162 -3.03 -25.17 -1.82
N ALA A 163 -2.40 -24.10 -1.34
CA ALA A 163 -3.08 -22.84 -1.06
C ALA A 163 -3.34 -22.09 -2.38
N VAL A 164 -4.60 -21.72 -2.64
CA VAL A 164 -5.01 -20.93 -3.81
C VAL A 164 -5.50 -19.56 -3.36
N TYR A 165 -5.09 -18.52 -4.07
CA TYR A 165 -5.34 -17.13 -3.73
C TYR A 165 -6.05 -16.37 -4.85
N THR A 166 -6.69 -15.27 -4.48
CA THR A 166 -7.25 -14.28 -5.39
C THR A 166 -6.78 -12.89 -4.99
N PHE A 167 -6.72 -11.96 -5.95
CA PHE A 167 -6.50 -10.56 -5.63
C PHE A 167 -7.76 -9.99 -4.96
N GLY A 168 -7.62 -9.57 -3.71
CA GLY A 168 -8.65 -8.90 -2.93
C GLY A 168 -8.61 -7.38 -3.08
N PRO A 169 -9.18 -6.64 -2.11
CA PRO A 169 -9.12 -5.19 -2.13
C PRO A 169 -7.75 -4.67 -1.70
N VAL A 170 -7.51 -3.41 -2.02
CA VAL A 170 -6.54 -2.56 -1.34
C VAL A 170 -7.19 -2.08 -0.05
N THR A 171 -6.67 -2.52 1.10
CA THR A 171 -7.25 -2.25 2.41
C THR A 171 -7.45 -0.76 2.68
N ASN A 172 -8.54 -0.42 3.35
CA ASN A 172 -8.81 0.93 3.85
C ASN A 172 -8.56 1.08 5.36
N SER A 173 -7.96 0.08 6.01
CA SER A 173 -7.55 0.18 7.43
C SER A 173 -6.59 1.35 7.61
N LYS A 174 -6.92 2.25 8.52
CA LYS A 174 -6.07 3.40 8.89
C LYS A 174 -4.76 2.94 9.53
N LEU A 175 -4.79 1.87 10.35
CA LEU A 175 -3.59 1.32 10.96
C LEU A 175 -2.65 0.66 9.95
N ILE A 176 -3.16 -0.13 9.01
CA ILE A 176 -2.31 -0.71 7.96
C ILE A 176 -1.77 0.39 7.05
N VAL A 177 -2.57 1.40 6.72
CA VAL A 177 -2.09 2.58 5.95
C VAL A 177 -0.99 3.33 6.70
N ARG A 178 -1.12 3.50 8.03
CA ARG A 178 -0.05 4.06 8.86
C ARG A 178 1.22 3.21 8.77
N LEU A 179 1.12 1.89 8.92
CA LEU A 179 2.26 0.99 8.79
C LEU A 179 2.95 1.11 7.43
N ILE A 180 2.18 1.15 6.35
CA ILE A 180 2.69 1.36 4.98
C ILE A 180 3.47 2.67 4.89
N ASN A 181 2.94 3.76 5.44
CA ASN A 181 3.60 5.07 5.42
C ASN A 181 4.90 5.07 6.24
N ASP A 182 4.87 4.46 7.42
CA ASP A 182 6.02 4.33 8.32
C ASP A 182 7.15 3.48 7.70
N LEU A 183 6.79 2.45 6.91
CA LEU A 183 7.73 1.57 6.22
C LEU A 183 8.29 2.14 4.91
N LYS A 184 7.77 3.26 4.40
CA LYS A 184 8.08 3.77 3.05
C LYS A 184 9.58 3.98 2.79
N ASN A 185 10.34 4.36 3.81
CA ASN A 185 11.79 4.59 3.71
C ASN A 185 12.62 3.43 4.31
N LYS A 186 11.98 2.31 4.67
CA LYS A 186 12.65 1.13 5.23
C LYS A 186 13.11 0.18 4.13
N LYS A 187 14.28 -0.41 4.34
CA LYS A 187 14.85 -1.46 3.48
C LYS A 187 14.23 -2.79 3.89
N ILE A 188 13.11 -3.14 3.26
CA ILE A 188 12.33 -4.34 3.62
C ILE A 188 12.06 -5.26 2.43
N SER A 189 12.37 -4.84 1.19
CA SER A 189 12.10 -5.65 0.01
C SER A 189 13.07 -6.82 -0.04
N ILE A 190 12.59 -8.02 -0.40
CA ILE A 190 13.45 -9.20 -0.48
C ILE A 190 14.62 -8.98 -1.42
N VAL A 191 14.39 -8.28 -2.54
CA VAL A 191 15.41 -8.02 -3.56
C VAL A 191 16.55 -7.13 -3.05
N ASP A 192 16.33 -6.36 -1.98
CA ASP A 192 17.38 -5.54 -1.35
C ASP A 192 18.38 -6.40 -0.55
N TYR A 193 18.07 -7.69 -0.36
CA TYR A 193 18.83 -8.69 0.39
C TYR A 193 19.20 -9.93 -0.46
N MET A 194 18.93 -9.91 -1.76
CA MET A 194 19.32 -10.99 -2.65
C MET A 194 20.75 -10.81 -3.17
N ASN A 195 21.51 -11.90 -3.18
CA ASN A 195 22.80 -12.01 -3.85
C ASN A 195 22.74 -13.18 -4.85
N GLY A 196 22.29 -12.89 -6.07
CA GLY A 196 21.95 -13.94 -7.04
C GLY A 196 20.66 -14.65 -6.63
N GLU A 197 20.72 -15.96 -6.45
CA GLU A 197 19.58 -16.79 -6.02
C GLU A 197 19.50 -16.97 -4.49
N GLU A 198 20.52 -16.50 -3.75
CA GLU A 198 20.59 -16.59 -2.29
C GLU A 198 20.03 -15.33 -1.64
N VAL A 199 19.31 -15.49 -0.53
CA VAL A 199 18.82 -14.40 0.32
C VAL A 199 19.73 -14.31 1.55
N ASP A 200 20.18 -13.10 1.87
CA ASP A 200 20.98 -12.84 3.08
C ASP A 200 20.18 -13.20 4.34
N ASP A 201 20.82 -13.91 5.29
CA ASP A 201 20.24 -14.31 6.58
C ASP A 201 19.67 -13.11 7.37
N GLU A 202 20.18 -11.89 7.15
CA GLU A 202 19.62 -10.66 7.73
C GLU A 202 18.12 -10.50 7.40
N TYR A 203 17.71 -10.93 6.21
CA TYR A 203 16.35 -10.76 5.72
C TYR A 203 15.29 -11.41 6.63
N ASP A 204 15.60 -12.58 7.20
CA ASP A 204 14.67 -13.28 8.09
C ASP A 204 14.31 -12.44 9.32
N THR A 205 15.28 -11.71 9.85
CA THR A 205 15.07 -10.79 10.98
C THR A 205 14.22 -9.59 10.56
N ILE A 206 14.46 -9.05 9.37
CA ILE A 206 13.70 -7.92 8.80
C ILE A 206 12.25 -8.33 8.56
N ALA A 207 12.02 -9.43 7.83
CA ALA A 207 10.70 -9.96 7.53
C ALA A 207 9.93 -10.31 8.81
N SER A 208 10.58 -10.94 9.80
CA SER A 208 9.94 -11.26 11.09
C SER A 208 9.55 -10.02 11.90
N THR A 209 10.35 -8.97 11.83
CA THR A 209 10.06 -7.70 12.51
C THR A 209 8.84 -7.01 11.88
N VAL A 210 8.79 -6.91 10.55
CA VAL A 210 7.63 -6.34 9.85
C VAL A 210 6.38 -7.21 10.02
N GLN A 211 6.54 -8.54 10.02
CA GLN A 211 5.46 -9.47 10.32
C GLN A 211 4.86 -9.24 11.71
N SER A 212 5.72 -8.98 12.70
CA SER A 212 5.30 -8.69 14.07
C SER A 212 4.51 -7.38 14.14
N LEU A 213 4.97 -6.32 13.45
CA LEU A 213 4.24 -5.06 13.33
C LEU A 213 2.84 -5.25 12.73
N LEU A 214 2.72 -6.04 11.67
CA LEU A 214 1.41 -6.32 11.06
C LEU A 214 0.51 -7.10 12.01
N TRP A 215 1.01 -8.16 12.68
CA TRP A 215 0.21 -8.93 13.63
C TRP A 215 -0.20 -8.13 14.87
N MET A 216 0.61 -7.18 15.32
CA MET A 216 0.16 -6.24 16.36
C MET A 216 -1.10 -5.48 15.93
N ILE A 217 -1.26 -5.20 14.64
CA ILE A 217 -2.46 -4.54 14.09
C ILE A 217 -3.60 -5.55 13.90
N THR A 218 -3.36 -6.64 13.17
CA THR A 218 -4.42 -7.59 12.76
C THR A 218 -4.89 -8.49 13.89
N ASP A 219 -3.99 -8.87 14.78
CA ASP A 219 -4.18 -9.86 15.85
C ASP A 219 -3.92 -9.23 17.24
N GLY A 220 -3.93 -7.90 17.33
CA GLY A 220 -3.56 -7.11 18.50
C GLY A 220 -4.22 -7.53 19.82
N ASP A 221 -5.48 -7.96 19.76
CA ASP A 221 -6.23 -8.45 20.93
C ASP A 221 -5.60 -9.70 21.56
N LEU A 222 -4.90 -10.53 20.77
CA LEU A 222 -4.17 -11.70 21.27
C LEU A 222 -2.94 -11.33 22.10
N PHE A 223 -2.37 -10.14 21.86
CA PHE A 223 -1.20 -9.66 22.58
C PHE A 223 -1.56 -8.93 23.89
N GLY A 224 -2.85 -8.61 24.10
CA GLY A 224 -3.34 -8.01 25.35
C GLY A 224 -2.69 -6.68 25.71
N LEU A 225 -2.14 -5.96 24.71
CA LEU A 225 -1.45 -4.69 24.91
C LEU A 225 -2.47 -3.56 25.06
N ASP A 226 -2.31 -2.73 26.09
CA ASP A 226 -2.97 -1.42 26.08
C ASP A 226 -2.37 -0.53 24.98
N TRP A 227 -3.05 0.56 24.66
CA TRP A 227 -2.62 1.46 23.58
C TRP A 227 -1.21 2.03 23.78
N MET A 228 -0.83 2.32 25.02
CA MET A 228 0.50 2.87 25.31
C MET A 228 1.59 1.82 25.07
N ALA A 229 1.36 0.58 25.52
CA ALA A 229 2.25 -0.54 25.27
C ALA A 229 2.34 -0.87 23.78
N PHE A 230 1.21 -0.88 23.06
CA PHE A 230 1.16 -1.04 21.61
C PHE A 230 2.05 -0.01 20.91
N GLU A 231 1.85 1.29 21.19
CA GLU A 231 2.62 2.37 20.56
C GLU A 231 4.12 2.29 20.86
N MET A 232 4.48 1.95 22.10
CA MET A 232 5.88 1.81 22.49
C MET A 232 6.57 0.65 21.75
N THR A 233 5.94 -0.53 21.75
CA THR A 233 6.48 -1.71 21.06
C THR A 233 6.52 -1.50 19.54
N TYR A 234 5.46 -0.90 18.97
CA TYR A 234 5.38 -0.59 17.54
C TYR A 234 6.54 0.31 17.11
N LYS A 235 6.78 1.41 17.83
CA LYS A 235 7.88 2.34 17.53
C LYS A 235 9.24 1.69 17.69
N GLN A 236 9.45 0.92 18.76
CA GLN A 236 10.71 0.23 18.98
C GLN A 236 11.03 -0.76 17.84
N GLN A 237 10.05 -1.53 17.38
CA GLN A 237 10.24 -2.45 16.26
C GLN A 237 10.50 -1.68 14.95
N LEU A 238 9.72 -0.64 14.67
CA LEU A 238 9.91 0.21 13.49
C LEU A 238 11.30 0.86 13.44
N GLU A 239 11.81 1.33 14.57
CA GLU A 239 13.14 1.95 14.70
C GLU A 239 14.27 0.94 14.49
N SER A 240 14.04 -0.34 14.79
CA SER A 240 15.03 -1.40 14.56
C SER A 240 15.23 -1.74 13.08
N LEU A 241 14.27 -1.39 12.20
CA LEU A 241 14.35 -1.65 10.77
C LEU A 241 15.35 -0.70 10.08
N PRO A 242 16.22 -1.21 9.19
CA PRO A 242 17.16 -0.40 8.44
C PRO A 242 16.42 0.53 7.47
N ASN A 243 16.99 1.72 7.26
CA ASN A 243 16.51 2.64 6.23
C ASN A 243 17.14 2.30 4.87
N ARG A 244 16.46 2.68 3.78
CA ARG A 244 17.02 2.67 2.43
C ARG A 244 18.06 3.76 2.23
#